data_AF-A0A3C1CEV4-F1
#
_entry.id   AF-A0A3C1CEV4-F1
#
_cell.length_a   1.000
_cell.length_b   1.000
_cell.length_c   1.000
_cell.angle_alpha   90.00
_cell.angle_beta   90.00
_cell.angle_gamma   90.00
#
_symmetry.space_group_name_H-M   'P 1'
#
loop_
_entity.id
_entity.type
_entity.pdbx_description
1 polymer ?
#
loop_
_entity_poly.entity_id
_entity_poly.type
_entity_poly.pdbx_seq_one_letter_code
_entity_poly.pdbx_strand_id
1 'polypeptide(L)'
;MGARDPPVVRPRPRRGAAAAIRLSRGHGQRARPRPAPQPGQDRHGGVTPVPPVSAGAVPGGPSPEGPVPEGAVRGVGVDAVDIDRLRRALVRRPGLAGRLFTDAERAYAARVSDPSARLAARFAAKEAVVKALGVGIGAVAWRDVEVVRAESGAPGVLLAGRAAELASGRGVERWHLSLSHTDSLAVAAVVAEAVSP
;
A
#
# COMPACT_ATOMS: atom_id res chain seq x y z
N MET A 1 65.94 -16.68 -22.83
CA MET A 1 66.21 -15.30 -23.28
C MET A 1 65.34 -15.04 -24.51
N GLY A 2 64.24 -14.30 -24.50
CA GLY A 2 63.51 -13.59 -23.46
C GLY A 2 62.00 -13.63 -23.80
N ALA A 3 61.16 -13.57 -22.76
CA ALA A 3 59.71 -13.56 -22.86
C ALA A 3 59.22 -12.30 -23.60
N ARG A 4 58.19 -12.45 -24.44
CA ARG A 4 57.51 -11.32 -25.10
C ARG A 4 56.49 -10.72 -24.13
N ASP A 5 56.66 -9.44 -23.78
CA ASP A 5 55.68 -8.70 -23.00
C ASP A 5 54.35 -8.53 -23.76
N PRO A 6 53.19 -8.64 -23.08
CA PRO A 6 51.91 -8.31 -23.67
C PRO A 6 51.70 -6.78 -23.78
N PRO A 7 50.87 -6.32 -24.73
CA PRO A 7 50.73 -4.89 -25.02
C PRO A 7 49.97 -4.15 -23.92
N VAL A 8 50.52 -2.99 -23.51
CA VAL A 8 49.92 -2.06 -22.55
C VAL A 8 48.71 -1.35 -23.18
N VAL A 9 47.51 -1.64 -22.67
CA VAL A 9 46.27 -0.93 -23.02
C VAL A 9 46.21 0.38 -22.24
N ARG A 10 46.29 1.52 -22.95
CA ARG A 10 46.11 2.85 -22.34
C ARG A 10 44.61 3.17 -22.18
N PRO A 11 44.15 3.70 -21.03
CA PRO A 11 42.76 4.10 -20.86
C PRO A 11 42.45 5.38 -21.65
N ARG A 12 41.30 5.38 -22.34
CA ARG A 12 40.76 6.57 -23.03
C ARG A 12 40.29 7.62 -22.01
N PRO A 13 40.51 8.92 -22.26
CA PRO A 13 40.04 9.97 -21.36
C PRO A 13 38.51 10.03 -21.35
N ARG A 14 37.92 10.04 -20.15
CA ARG A 14 36.50 10.34 -19.95
C ARG A 14 36.26 11.80 -20.32
N ARG A 15 35.46 12.05 -21.36
CA ARG A 15 34.93 13.38 -21.65
C ARG A 15 34.02 13.80 -20.49
N GLY A 16 34.53 14.68 -19.64
CA GLY A 16 33.71 15.54 -18.81
C GLY A 16 33.02 16.57 -19.70
N ALA A 17 31.70 16.65 -19.58
CA ALA A 17 30.93 17.82 -19.96
C ALA A 17 29.95 18.10 -18.83
N ALA A 18 30.38 18.97 -17.92
CA ALA A 18 29.48 19.69 -17.03
C ALA A 18 28.66 20.64 -17.90
N ALA A 19 27.38 20.35 -18.13
CA ALA A 19 26.43 21.29 -18.67
C ALA A 19 25.70 21.95 -17.51
N ALA A 20 26.04 23.22 -17.26
CA ALA A 20 25.39 24.09 -16.31
C ALA A 20 23.90 24.25 -16.67
N ILE A 21 23.02 23.84 -15.76
CA ILE A 21 21.59 24.16 -15.86
C ILE A 21 21.45 25.65 -15.52
N ARG A 22 21.10 26.45 -16.54
CA ARG A 22 20.63 27.83 -16.36
C ARG A 22 19.40 27.82 -15.47
N LEU A 23 19.52 28.40 -14.28
CA LEU A 23 18.38 28.78 -13.46
C LEU A 23 17.67 29.95 -14.16
N SER A 24 16.63 29.64 -14.94
CA SER A 24 15.66 30.64 -15.38
C SER A 24 15.00 31.25 -14.15
N ARG A 25 15.27 32.53 -13.91
CA ARG A 25 14.57 33.38 -12.94
C ARG A 25 13.08 33.42 -13.33
N GLY A 26 12.29 32.54 -12.73
CA GLY A 26 10.83 32.59 -12.79
C GLY A 26 10.37 33.90 -12.18
N HIS A 27 9.70 34.72 -12.99
CA HIS A 27 9.02 35.92 -12.55
C HIS A 27 8.12 35.58 -11.36
N GLY A 28 8.34 36.25 -10.23
CA GLY A 28 7.48 36.18 -9.06
C GLY A 28 6.07 36.61 -9.45
N GLN A 29 5.20 35.63 -9.67
CA GLN A 29 3.77 35.86 -9.70
C GLN A 29 3.35 36.22 -8.27
N ARG A 30 3.21 37.53 -8.03
CA ARG A 30 2.56 38.05 -6.82
C ARG A 30 1.19 37.38 -6.73
N ALA A 31 0.97 36.63 -5.65
CA ALA A 31 -0.33 36.05 -5.34
C ALA A 31 -1.38 37.16 -5.33
N ARG A 32 -2.37 37.07 -6.22
CA ARG A 32 -3.53 37.95 -6.17
C ARG A 32 -4.28 37.68 -4.86
N PRO A 33 -4.76 38.71 -4.14
CA PRO A 33 -5.55 38.51 -2.94
C PRO A 33 -6.81 37.69 -3.27
N ARG A 34 -7.15 36.74 -2.39
CA ARG A 34 -8.37 35.94 -2.49
C ARG A 34 -9.60 36.87 -2.53
N PRO A 35 -10.55 36.68 -3.46
CA PRO A 35 -11.82 37.40 -3.41
C PRO A 35 -12.58 37.04 -2.12
N ALA A 36 -13.27 38.02 -1.56
CA ALA A 36 -14.13 37.82 -0.39
C ALA A 36 -15.23 36.78 -0.69
N PRO A 37 -15.62 35.95 0.29
CA PRO A 37 -16.70 34.98 0.10
C PRO A 37 -18.00 35.72 -0.22
N GLN A 38 -18.66 35.33 -1.31
CA GLN A 38 -19.97 35.85 -1.67
C GLN A 38 -21.03 35.26 -0.72
N PRO A 39 -21.95 36.06 -0.16
CA PRO A 39 -23.04 35.53 0.64
C PRO A 39 -24.07 34.86 -0.28
N GLY A 40 -24.42 33.60 0.01
CA GLY A 40 -25.68 33.02 -0.45
C GLY A 40 -25.64 31.98 -1.57
N GLN A 41 -24.68 31.07 -1.59
CA GLN A 41 -24.81 29.83 -2.38
C GLN A 41 -24.48 28.57 -1.57
N ASP A 42 -25.18 28.42 -0.44
CA ASP A 42 -25.35 27.13 0.22
C ASP A 42 -26.41 26.33 -0.54
N ARG A 43 -26.05 25.85 -1.74
CA ARG A 43 -26.82 24.77 -2.36
C ARG A 43 -26.31 23.46 -1.80
N HIS A 44 -26.73 23.16 -0.57
CA HIS A 44 -26.78 21.78 -0.09
C HIS A 44 -27.62 20.99 -1.10
N GLY A 45 -26.96 20.25 -2.00
CA GLY A 45 -27.60 19.15 -2.70
C GLY A 45 -28.22 18.26 -1.63
N GLY A 46 -29.55 18.14 -1.67
CA GLY A 46 -30.33 17.51 -0.62
C GLY A 46 -29.76 16.14 -0.28
N VAL A 47 -29.08 16.05 0.86
CA VAL A 47 -28.87 14.78 1.53
C VAL A 47 -30.24 14.44 2.10
N THR A 48 -30.97 13.58 1.41
CA THR A 48 -32.16 12.95 1.99
C THR A 48 -31.70 12.27 3.27
N PRO A 49 -32.27 12.63 4.44
CA PRO A 49 -31.99 11.90 5.67
C PRO A 49 -32.36 10.44 5.43
N VAL A 50 -31.38 9.54 5.58
CA VAL A 50 -31.69 8.11 5.68
C VAL A 50 -32.51 7.98 6.97
N PRO A 51 -33.77 7.51 6.91
CA PRO A 51 -34.56 7.38 8.12
C PRO A 51 -33.83 6.44 9.09
N PRO A 52 -33.91 6.67 10.41
CA PRO A 52 -33.39 5.72 11.37
C PRO A 52 -34.05 4.38 11.08
N VAL A 53 -33.25 3.36 10.82
CA VAL A 53 -33.75 1.98 10.78
C VAL A 53 -34.40 1.75 12.14
N SER A 54 -35.73 1.69 12.13
CA SER A 54 -36.46 1.26 13.32
C SER A 54 -35.92 -0.12 13.67
N ALA A 55 -35.74 -0.40 14.95
CA ALA A 55 -35.45 -1.73 15.45
C ALA A 55 -36.66 -2.65 15.21
N GLY A 56 -37.05 -2.82 13.95
CA GLY A 56 -37.88 -3.90 13.49
C GLY A 56 -36.98 -5.12 13.46
N ALA A 57 -37.40 -6.14 14.20
CA ALA A 57 -36.80 -7.47 14.12
C ALA A 57 -36.56 -7.81 12.64
N VAL A 58 -35.31 -8.11 12.31
CA VAL A 58 -34.94 -8.68 11.01
C VAL A 58 -35.88 -9.86 10.79
N PRO A 59 -36.77 -9.84 9.77
CA PRO A 59 -37.68 -10.94 9.56
C PRO A 59 -36.85 -12.16 9.22
N GLY A 60 -36.88 -13.15 10.11
CA GLY A 60 -36.36 -14.50 9.93
C GLY A 60 -35.05 -14.58 9.15
N GLY A 61 -33.93 -14.22 9.79
CA GLY A 61 -32.66 -14.78 9.36
C GLY A 61 -32.79 -16.31 9.35
N PRO A 62 -32.15 -17.02 8.39
CA PRO A 62 -32.26 -18.47 8.31
C PRO A 62 -31.98 -19.08 9.69
N SER A 63 -32.85 -20.00 10.11
CA SER A 63 -32.69 -20.77 11.34
C SER A 63 -31.24 -21.29 11.44
N PRO A 64 -30.61 -21.30 12.63
CA PRO A 64 -29.19 -21.62 12.79
C PRO A 64 -28.83 -23.11 12.52
N GLU A 65 -29.72 -23.86 11.88
CA GLU A 65 -29.60 -25.31 11.65
C GLU A 65 -29.34 -25.67 10.17
N GLY A 66 -28.97 -24.70 9.34
CA GLY A 66 -28.49 -24.94 7.97
C GLY A 66 -26.95 -24.89 7.89
N PRO A 67 -26.31 -25.69 7.01
CA PRO A 67 -24.86 -25.59 6.82
C PRO A 67 -24.48 -24.18 6.39
N VAL A 68 -23.58 -23.57 7.15
CA VAL A 68 -22.95 -22.29 6.80
C VAL A 68 -22.33 -22.46 5.41
N PRO A 69 -22.60 -21.59 4.42
CA PRO A 69 -22.07 -21.76 3.07
C PRO A 69 -20.54 -21.86 3.10
N GLU A 70 -19.97 -22.71 2.24
CA GLU A 70 -18.53 -22.94 2.10
C GLU A 70 -17.76 -21.61 2.04
N GLY A 71 -16.80 -21.43 2.95
CA GLY A 71 -15.95 -20.23 3.00
C GLY A 71 -16.52 -19.11 3.87
N ALA A 72 -16.42 -19.22 5.21
CA ALA A 72 -16.89 -18.16 6.10
C ALA A 72 -15.90 -16.98 6.15
N VAL A 73 -16.35 -15.78 5.76
CA VAL A 73 -15.56 -14.55 5.89
C VAL A 73 -15.32 -14.23 7.38
N ARG A 74 -14.04 -14.18 7.78
CA ARG A 74 -13.60 -13.86 9.15
C ARG A 74 -13.25 -12.40 9.33
N GLY A 75 -12.95 -11.70 8.25
CA GLY A 75 -12.64 -10.28 8.30
C GLY A 75 -12.42 -9.68 6.92
N VAL A 76 -12.62 -8.36 6.84
CA VAL A 76 -12.36 -7.57 5.65
C VAL A 76 -11.51 -6.35 6.02
N GLY A 77 -10.68 -5.90 5.10
CA GLY A 77 -9.89 -4.71 5.29
C GLY A 77 -9.67 -3.98 3.98
N VAL A 78 -9.80 -2.66 4.03
CA VAL A 78 -9.48 -1.77 2.92
C VAL A 78 -8.58 -0.66 3.44
N ASP A 79 -7.58 -0.30 2.66
CA ASP A 79 -6.73 0.84 2.95
C ASP A 79 -6.30 1.57 1.69
N ALA A 80 -6.03 2.87 1.83
CA ALA A 80 -5.62 3.75 0.76
C ALA A 80 -4.47 4.66 1.23
N VAL A 81 -3.39 4.68 0.44
CA VAL A 81 -2.14 5.36 0.76
C VAL A 81 -1.82 6.40 -0.30
N ASP A 82 -1.64 7.64 0.14
CA ASP A 82 -1.07 8.72 -0.67
C ASP A 82 0.41 8.43 -0.97
N ILE A 83 0.72 8.25 -2.25
CA ILE A 83 2.04 7.83 -2.73
C ILE A 83 3.09 8.91 -2.45
N ASP A 84 2.75 10.16 -2.66
CA ASP A 84 3.62 11.31 -2.47
C ASP A 84 3.99 11.50 -1.00
N ARG A 85 3.02 11.30 -0.11
CA ARG A 85 3.22 11.35 1.34
C ARG A 85 4.14 10.24 1.80
N LEU A 86 3.96 9.01 1.30
CA LEU A 86 4.89 7.92 1.61
C LEU A 86 6.28 8.19 1.05
N ARG A 87 6.39 8.64 -0.21
CA ARG A 87 7.67 9.01 -0.85
C ARG A 87 8.44 10.01 0.00
N ARG A 88 7.80 11.12 0.40
CA ARG A 88 8.42 12.13 1.29
C ARG A 88 8.83 11.54 2.64
N ALA A 89 8.00 10.65 3.20
CA ALA A 89 8.30 10.02 4.48
C ALA A 89 9.52 9.08 4.42
N LEU A 90 9.69 8.35 3.32
CA LEU A 90 10.82 7.45 3.06
C LEU A 90 12.12 8.24 2.85
N VAL A 91 12.07 9.32 2.04
CA VAL A 91 13.23 10.21 1.82
C VAL A 91 13.69 10.85 3.14
N ARG A 92 12.74 11.35 3.94
CA ARG A 92 13.04 12.01 5.22
C ARG A 92 13.61 11.06 6.27
N ARG A 93 13.31 9.75 6.19
CA ARG A 93 13.66 8.76 7.22
C ARG A 93 14.24 7.49 6.57
N PRO A 94 15.56 7.43 6.32
CA PRO A 94 16.18 6.31 5.61
C PRO A 94 15.91 4.92 6.23
N GLY A 95 15.81 4.83 7.56
CA GLY A 95 15.48 3.58 8.26
C GLY A 95 14.00 3.16 8.19
N LEU A 96 13.11 4.01 7.69
CA LEU A 96 11.67 3.73 7.66
C LEU A 96 11.35 2.53 6.75
N ALA A 97 11.97 2.46 5.57
CA ALA A 97 11.73 1.36 4.65
C ALA A 97 12.07 0.00 5.28
N GLY A 98 13.19 -0.10 5.98
CA GLY A 98 13.62 -1.33 6.66
C GLY A 98 12.71 -1.73 7.83
N ARG A 99 12.00 -0.77 8.45
CA ARG A 99 11.02 -1.02 9.51
C ARG A 99 9.65 -1.46 8.99
N LEU A 100 9.23 -0.95 7.83
CA LEU A 100 7.90 -1.21 7.27
C LEU A 100 7.85 -2.45 6.38
N PHE A 101 8.93 -2.70 5.63
CA PHE A 101 8.94 -3.68 4.55
C PHE A 101 9.99 -4.77 4.80
N THR A 102 9.66 -5.99 4.40
CA THR A 102 10.63 -7.09 4.39
C THR A 102 11.68 -6.87 3.30
N ASP A 103 12.76 -7.65 3.35
CA ASP A 103 13.87 -7.47 2.41
C ASP A 103 13.44 -7.86 0.98
N ALA A 104 12.61 -8.89 0.85
CA ALA A 104 12.02 -9.32 -0.42
C ALA A 104 11.09 -8.26 -1.01
N GLU A 105 10.26 -7.60 -0.20
CA GLU A 105 9.39 -6.50 -0.66
C GLU A 105 10.19 -5.32 -1.19
N ARG A 106 11.26 -4.91 -0.48
CA ARG A 106 12.13 -3.82 -0.93
C ARG A 106 12.88 -4.19 -2.20
N ALA A 107 13.38 -5.42 -2.30
CA ALA A 107 14.04 -5.92 -3.50
C ALA A 107 13.09 -5.93 -4.71
N TYR A 108 11.84 -6.36 -4.54
CA TYR A 108 10.83 -6.30 -5.60
C TYR A 108 10.53 -4.85 -6.02
N ALA A 109 10.35 -3.94 -5.05
CA ALA A 109 10.02 -2.56 -5.34
C ALA A 109 11.16 -1.85 -6.10
N ALA A 110 12.42 -2.19 -5.79
CA ALA A 110 13.61 -1.64 -6.43
C ALA A 110 13.84 -2.09 -7.89
N ARG A 111 13.01 -3.00 -8.43
CA ARG A 111 13.07 -3.42 -9.85
C ARG A 111 12.61 -2.33 -10.84
N VAL A 112 12.21 -1.16 -10.36
CA VAL A 112 11.86 0.03 -11.16
C VAL A 112 12.58 1.26 -10.61
N SER A 113 12.68 2.31 -11.42
CA SER A 113 13.36 3.56 -11.08
C SER A 113 12.74 4.27 -9.87
N ASP A 114 11.42 4.37 -9.80
CA ASP A 114 10.70 4.89 -8.63
C ASP A 114 9.92 3.76 -7.91
N PRO A 115 10.39 3.32 -6.72
CA PRO A 115 9.72 2.26 -5.95
C PRO A 115 8.46 2.74 -5.21
N SER A 116 8.15 4.04 -5.20
CA SER A 116 7.16 4.63 -4.28
C SER A 116 5.76 4.05 -4.42
N ALA A 117 5.24 3.91 -5.65
CA ALA A 117 3.92 3.32 -5.88
C ALA A 117 3.86 1.84 -5.43
N ARG A 118 4.93 1.08 -5.69
CA ARG A 118 5.03 -0.34 -5.30
C ARG A 118 5.12 -0.52 -3.79
N LEU A 119 5.80 0.38 -3.09
CA LEU A 119 5.88 0.38 -1.62
C LEU A 119 4.56 0.88 -1.01
N ALA A 120 3.90 1.86 -1.62
CA ALA A 120 2.60 2.35 -1.16
C ALA A 120 1.52 1.27 -1.25
N ALA A 121 1.45 0.54 -2.36
CA ALA A 121 0.52 -0.58 -2.52
C ALA A 121 0.75 -1.67 -1.46
N ARG A 122 2.01 -1.94 -1.09
CA ARG A 122 2.36 -2.89 -0.03
C ARG A 122 1.99 -2.38 1.34
N PHE A 123 2.22 -1.09 1.60
CA PHE A 123 1.84 -0.48 2.86
C PHE A 123 0.31 -0.52 3.05
N ALA A 124 -0.44 -0.17 2.01
CA ALA A 124 -1.90 -0.29 2.00
C ALA A 124 -2.35 -1.74 2.27
N ALA A 125 -1.72 -2.72 1.63
CA ALA A 125 -2.04 -4.13 1.85
C ALA A 125 -1.78 -4.59 3.29
N LYS A 126 -0.67 -4.16 3.90
CA LYS A 126 -0.36 -4.46 5.29
C LYS A 126 -1.40 -3.84 6.23
N GLU A 127 -1.79 -2.59 6.01
CA GLU A 127 -2.86 -1.94 6.80
C GLU A 127 -4.21 -2.64 6.59
N ALA A 128 -4.54 -3.05 5.36
CA ALA A 128 -5.74 -3.81 5.06
C ALA A 128 -5.75 -5.18 5.79
N VAL A 129 -4.63 -5.90 5.84
CA VAL A 129 -4.50 -7.15 6.62
C VAL A 129 -4.73 -6.89 8.12
N VAL A 130 -4.10 -5.86 8.69
CA VAL A 130 -4.29 -5.51 10.11
C VAL A 130 -5.74 -5.18 10.43
N LYS A 131 -6.45 -4.50 9.52
CA LYS A 131 -7.89 -4.21 9.64
C LYS A 131 -8.73 -5.48 9.54
N ALA A 132 -8.44 -6.36 8.59
CA ALA A 132 -9.12 -7.65 8.47
C ALA A 132 -8.93 -8.53 9.71
N LEU A 133 -7.75 -8.46 10.34
CA LEU A 133 -7.47 -9.10 11.63
C LEU A 133 -8.11 -8.37 12.82
N GLY A 134 -8.71 -7.19 12.66
CA GLY A 134 -9.45 -6.49 13.74
C GLY A 134 -8.66 -6.27 15.04
N VAL A 135 -7.34 -6.09 14.97
CA VAL A 135 -6.47 -5.91 16.16
C VAL A 135 -5.95 -4.49 16.36
N GLY A 136 -6.21 -3.59 15.41
CA GLY A 136 -5.72 -2.21 15.47
C GLY A 136 -4.23 -2.06 15.17
N ILE A 137 -3.78 -0.81 15.05
CA ILE A 137 -2.39 -0.47 14.70
C ILE A 137 -1.46 -0.78 15.89
N GLY A 138 -0.31 -1.41 15.62
CA GLY A 138 0.72 -1.68 16.62
C GLY A 138 0.61 -3.06 17.30
N ALA A 139 -0.47 -3.80 17.07
CA ALA A 139 -0.63 -5.16 17.59
C ALA A 139 0.24 -6.20 16.87
N VAL A 140 0.71 -5.90 15.66
CA VAL A 140 1.61 -6.74 14.86
C VAL A 140 2.76 -5.90 14.30
N ALA A 141 3.92 -6.52 14.11
CA ALA A 141 5.01 -5.83 13.42
C ALA A 141 4.69 -5.70 11.93
N TRP A 142 5.06 -4.58 11.30
CA TRP A 142 4.82 -4.39 9.85
C TRP A 142 5.45 -5.48 8.98
N ARG A 143 6.57 -6.05 9.44
CA ARG A 143 7.28 -7.12 8.74
C ARG A 143 6.69 -8.51 8.98
N ASP A 144 5.76 -8.65 9.91
CA ASP A 144 5.00 -9.89 10.11
C ASP A 144 3.95 -10.11 9.02
N VAL A 145 3.69 -9.10 8.20
CA VAL A 145 2.81 -9.17 7.02
C VAL A 145 3.66 -8.90 5.79
N GLU A 146 3.86 -9.89 4.92
CA GLU A 146 4.57 -9.74 3.66
C GLU A 146 3.63 -9.86 2.46
N VAL A 147 3.75 -8.93 1.52
CA VAL A 147 3.05 -8.98 0.25
C VAL A 147 3.92 -9.63 -0.82
N VAL A 148 3.49 -10.80 -1.28
CA VAL A 148 4.17 -11.59 -2.31
C VAL A 148 3.45 -11.47 -3.66
N ARG A 149 4.12 -11.93 -4.71
CA ARG A 149 3.56 -12.05 -6.07
C ARG A 149 3.81 -13.47 -6.55
N ALA A 150 2.75 -14.18 -6.96
CA ALA A 150 2.87 -15.45 -7.66
C ALA A 150 3.48 -15.26 -9.05
N GLU A 151 3.91 -16.35 -9.68
CA GLU A 151 4.42 -16.34 -11.06
C GLU A 151 3.38 -15.84 -12.07
N SER A 152 2.10 -16.12 -11.82
CA SER A 152 0.96 -15.57 -12.58
C SER A 152 0.82 -14.04 -12.46
N GLY A 153 1.56 -13.42 -11.54
CA GLY A 153 1.41 -12.03 -11.18
C GLY A 153 0.31 -11.77 -10.16
N ALA A 154 -0.44 -12.74 -9.68
CA ALA A 154 -1.41 -12.51 -8.61
C ALA A 154 -0.70 -12.10 -7.29
N PRO A 155 -1.16 -11.05 -6.59
CA PRO A 155 -0.63 -10.70 -5.27
C PRO A 155 -1.12 -11.67 -4.20
N GLY A 156 -0.31 -11.91 -3.17
CA GLY A 156 -0.66 -12.76 -2.03
C GLY A 156 -0.13 -12.20 -0.71
N VAL A 157 -0.55 -12.82 0.40
CA VAL A 157 -0.15 -12.45 1.76
C VAL A 157 0.55 -13.63 2.42
N LEU A 158 1.74 -13.39 2.96
CA LEU A 158 2.41 -14.29 3.88
C LEU A 158 2.45 -13.65 5.26
N LEU A 159 2.09 -14.42 6.29
CA LEU A 159 2.13 -13.97 7.68
C LEU A 159 3.23 -14.70 8.44
N ALA A 160 3.86 -13.97 9.36
CA ALA A 160 4.83 -14.49 10.31
C ALA A 160 4.53 -13.93 11.71
N GLY A 161 5.23 -14.43 12.72
CA GLY A 161 5.20 -13.89 14.08
C GLY A 161 3.78 -13.69 14.62
N ARG A 162 3.54 -12.51 15.20
CA ARG A 162 2.26 -12.22 15.87
C ARG A 162 1.08 -12.16 14.90
N ALA A 163 1.30 -11.74 13.66
CA ALA A 163 0.23 -11.71 12.66
C ALA A 163 -0.27 -13.11 12.30
N ALA A 164 0.64 -14.08 12.17
CA ALA A 164 0.28 -15.48 11.91
C ALA A 164 -0.50 -16.09 13.09
N GLU A 165 -0.05 -15.87 14.33
CA GLU A 165 -0.77 -16.34 15.53
C GLU A 165 -2.21 -15.82 15.60
N LEU A 166 -2.40 -14.53 15.34
CA LEU A 166 -3.72 -13.88 15.36
C LEU A 166 -4.64 -14.39 14.24
N ALA A 167 -4.09 -14.63 13.04
CA ALA A 167 -4.83 -15.20 11.93
C ALA A 167 -5.30 -16.62 12.26
N SER A 168 -4.39 -17.48 12.73
CA SER A 168 -4.72 -18.85 13.12
C SER A 168 -5.72 -18.90 14.28
N GLY A 169 -5.56 -18.05 15.29
CA GLY A 169 -6.51 -17.94 16.41
C GLY A 169 -7.92 -17.49 16.01
N ARG A 170 -8.07 -16.92 14.82
CA ARG A 170 -9.36 -16.54 14.22
C ARG A 170 -9.88 -17.56 13.20
N GLY A 171 -9.16 -18.66 13.00
CA GLY A 171 -9.46 -19.67 11.98
C GLY A 171 -9.35 -19.12 10.55
N VAL A 172 -8.46 -18.16 10.31
CA VAL A 172 -8.18 -17.67 8.95
C VAL A 172 -7.24 -18.65 8.26
N GLU A 173 -7.66 -19.12 7.10
CA GLU A 173 -6.93 -20.13 6.33
C GLU A 173 -6.57 -19.63 4.93
N ARG A 174 -7.39 -18.72 4.36
CA ARG A 174 -7.14 -18.09 3.07
C ARG A 174 -7.19 -16.57 3.15
N TRP A 175 -6.31 -15.95 2.37
CA TRP A 175 -6.22 -14.51 2.19
C TRP A 175 -6.43 -14.17 0.72
N HIS A 176 -7.43 -13.33 0.45
CA HIS A 176 -7.65 -12.75 -0.86
C HIS A 176 -7.16 -11.32 -0.85
N LEU A 177 -6.26 -10.97 -1.75
CA LEU A 177 -5.67 -9.63 -1.85
C LEU A 177 -5.88 -9.08 -3.25
N SER A 178 -6.37 -7.84 -3.31
CA SER A 178 -6.39 -7.04 -4.53
C SER A 178 -5.65 -5.72 -4.31
N LEU A 179 -4.88 -5.30 -5.31
CA LEU A 179 -4.08 -4.09 -5.30
C LEU A 179 -4.42 -3.25 -6.53
N SER A 180 -4.58 -1.95 -6.32
CA SER A 180 -4.71 -0.97 -7.41
C SER A 180 -3.89 0.27 -7.07
N HIS A 181 -3.39 0.98 -8.08
CA HIS A 181 -2.79 2.28 -7.87
C HIS A 181 -2.90 3.16 -9.10
N THR A 182 -2.86 4.47 -8.84
CA THR A 182 -2.66 5.54 -9.83
C THR A 182 -1.27 6.15 -9.59
N ASP A 183 -1.01 7.34 -10.13
CA ASP A 183 0.22 8.08 -9.85
C ASP A 183 0.25 8.66 -8.43
N SER A 184 -0.90 8.92 -7.82
CA SER A 184 -1.01 9.61 -6.52
C SER A 184 -1.54 8.74 -5.39
N LEU A 185 -2.30 7.67 -5.70
CA LEU A 185 -2.98 6.85 -4.71
C LEU A 185 -2.74 5.36 -4.94
N ALA A 186 -2.43 4.62 -3.89
CA ALA A 186 -2.42 3.16 -3.87
C ALA A 186 -3.53 2.66 -2.96
N VAL A 187 -4.25 1.61 -3.36
CA VAL A 187 -5.36 1.01 -2.61
C VAL A 187 -5.17 -0.49 -2.53
N ALA A 188 -5.50 -1.06 -1.38
CA ALA A 188 -5.56 -2.50 -1.18
C ALA A 188 -6.89 -2.91 -0.55
N ALA A 189 -7.42 -4.04 -1.00
CA ALA A 189 -8.58 -4.70 -0.40
C ALA A 189 -8.20 -6.15 -0.04
N VAL A 190 -8.58 -6.57 1.16
CA VAL A 190 -8.26 -7.88 1.74
C VAL A 190 -9.51 -8.54 2.29
N VAL A 191 -9.67 -9.83 2.01
CA VAL A 191 -10.65 -10.72 2.66
C VAL A 191 -9.91 -11.86 3.34
N ALA A 192 -10.19 -12.05 4.62
CA ALA A 192 -9.76 -13.20 5.41
C ALA A 192 -10.89 -14.23 5.43
N GLU A 193 -10.62 -15.44 4.95
CA GLU A 193 -11.60 -16.52 4.79
C GLU A 193 -11.18 -17.73 5.63
N ALA A 194 -12.16 -18.34 6.30
CA ALA A 194 -12.03 -19.69 6.83
C ALA A 194 -12.56 -20.69 5.80
N VAL A 195 -11.83 -21.77 5.55
CA VAL A 195 -12.32 -22.85 4.71
C VAL A 195 -13.16 -23.76 5.58
N SER A 196 -14.37 -24.09 5.13
CA SER A 196 -15.12 -25.19 5.76
C SER A 196 -14.50 -26.51 5.30
N PRO A 197 -14.26 -27.48 6.20
CA PRO A 197 -13.72 -28.80 5.84
C PRO A 197 -14.68 -29.61 4.95
#